data_AF-A0A2D6A3P1-F1
#
_entry.id   AF-A0A2D6A3P1-F1
#
_cell.length_a   1.000
_cell.length_b   1.000
_cell.length_c   1.000
_cell.angle_alpha   90.00
_cell.angle_beta   90.00
_cell.angle_gamma   90.00
#
_symmetry.space_group_name_H-M   'P 1'
#
loop_
_entity.id
_entity.type
_entity.pdbx_description
1 polymer ?
#
loop_
_entity_poly.entity_id
_entity_poly.type
_entity_poly.pdbx_seq_one_letter_code
_entity_poly.pdbx_strand_id
1 'polypeptide(L)'
;MSCLLRRRQQTADQRGPLRRVRSLRAVLPERRHQAGGGRGVTFRVVIAGVGGQGVLVAARVLGSAARYADFDARVGQLHGMAQRGGSVEGTVVIGRGSTAFIGPGDADVVLGLEPLETQRALPRMSDRTEVLMNERPVALATLTQRGVEYPELGTILQRVRGVTERVHTLDARSIAERAGSPRTLNVVMLGLLAGLDFLPFVENALARAVDAQSPERLVDINRRAYQLGRESAAGTRGVAGS
;
A
#
# COMPACT_ATOMS: atom_id res chain seq x y z
N MET A 1 60.33 27.95 -38.13
CA MET A 1 59.35 28.83 -37.46
C MET A 1 57.94 28.30 -37.69
N SER A 2 57.34 27.81 -36.60
CA SER A 2 55.91 27.78 -36.23
C SER A 2 54.78 27.17 -37.10
N CYS A 3 53.85 26.56 -36.36
CA CYS A 3 52.41 26.30 -36.56
C CYS A 3 51.98 25.05 -37.37
N LEU A 4 51.57 23.89 -36.79
CA LEU A 4 50.41 23.60 -35.88
C LEU A 4 49.08 24.17 -36.43
N LEU A 5 47.94 23.49 -36.60
CA LEU A 5 47.38 22.24 -36.09
C LEU A 5 46.16 21.79 -36.93
N ARG A 6 46.15 20.50 -37.25
CA ARG A 6 45.09 19.47 -37.05
C ARG A 6 43.58 19.81 -37.07
N ARG A 7 42.92 19.04 -37.95
CA ARG A 7 41.53 18.56 -38.03
C ARG A 7 40.71 18.52 -36.72
N ARG A 8 39.43 18.91 -36.82
CA ARG A 8 38.33 18.45 -35.95
C ARG A 8 37.25 17.78 -36.79
N GLN A 9 37.02 16.49 -36.53
CA GLN A 9 35.81 15.76 -36.91
C GLN A 9 34.69 16.12 -35.93
N GLN A 10 33.50 16.36 -36.48
CA GLN A 10 32.26 16.55 -35.74
C GLN A 10 31.81 15.22 -35.13
N THR A 11 31.56 15.21 -33.82
CA THR A 11 30.67 14.25 -33.17
C THR A 11 29.67 15.03 -32.33
N ALA A 12 28.40 14.68 -32.50
CA ALA A 12 27.25 15.30 -31.87
C ALA A 12 27.21 14.95 -30.37
N ASP A 13 27.02 15.95 -29.52
CA ASP A 13 26.70 15.76 -28.10
C ASP A 13 25.40 16.52 -27.80
N GLN A 14 24.30 15.76 -27.75
CA GLN A 14 22.99 16.22 -27.30
C GLN A 14 22.99 16.27 -25.77
N ARG A 15 23.07 17.45 -25.16
CA ARG A 15 22.85 17.63 -23.71
C ARG A 15 21.95 18.81 -23.44
N GLY A 16 20.68 18.50 -23.18
CA GLY A 16 19.70 19.42 -22.60
C GLY A 16 19.98 19.71 -21.12
N PRO A 17 19.41 20.80 -20.56
CA PRO A 17 19.81 21.32 -19.25
C PRO A 17 19.02 20.66 -18.11
N LEU A 18 19.57 19.59 -17.52
CA LEU A 18 19.14 19.11 -16.20
C LEU A 18 20.10 19.64 -15.14
N ARG A 19 19.78 20.79 -14.56
CA ARG A 19 20.45 21.30 -13.36
C ARG A 19 19.61 20.99 -12.11
N ARG A 20 20.18 20.09 -11.30
CA ARG A 20 20.17 20.04 -9.82
C ARG A 20 18.84 20.34 -9.12
N VAL A 21 18.23 19.27 -8.60
CA VAL A 21 17.67 19.30 -7.24
C VAL A 21 18.18 18.06 -6.50
N ARG A 22 19.38 18.18 -5.93
CA ARG A 22 19.84 17.29 -4.85
C ARG A 22 19.33 17.87 -3.53
N SER A 23 18.89 16.97 -2.66
CA SER A 23 18.70 17.11 -1.22
C SER A 23 17.62 18.09 -0.75
N LEU A 24 16.37 17.63 -0.78
CA LEU A 24 15.45 17.82 0.34
C LEU A 24 15.32 16.46 1.04
N ARG A 25 16.23 16.21 1.99
CA ARG A 25 16.02 15.18 3.02
C ARG A 25 14.81 15.65 3.82
N ALA A 26 13.64 15.12 3.52
CA ALA A 26 12.55 15.11 4.47
C ALA A 26 13.00 14.23 5.64
N VAL A 27 13.49 14.89 6.69
CA VAL A 27 13.66 14.30 8.01
C VAL A 27 12.24 14.02 8.49
N LEU A 28 11.88 12.74 8.55
CA LEU A 28 10.67 12.31 9.25
C LEU A 28 10.86 12.65 10.74
N PRO A 29 9.89 13.28 11.42
CA PRO A 29 10.02 13.51 12.85
C PRO A 29 10.01 12.17 13.59
N GLU A 30 10.87 12.04 14.60
CA GLU A 30 10.88 10.89 15.49
C GLU A 30 9.50 10.68 16.11
N ARG A 31 9.01 9.43 16.04
CA ARG A 31 7.66 9.06 16.46
C ARG A 31 7.52 9.19 17.98
N ARG A 32 6.75 10.18 18.42
CA ARG A 32 6.04 10.17 19.70
C ARG A 32 4.58 10.46 19.42
N HIS A 33 3.68 9.66 19.99
CA HIS A 33 2.26 10.00 20.07
C HIS A 33 2.14 11.38 20.74
N GLN A 34 1.91 12.41 19.93
CA GLN A 34 1.44 13.70 20.43
C GLN A 34 -0.04 13.80 20.09
N ALA A 35 -0.86 13.71 21.13
CA ALA A 35 -2.26 14.09 21.09
C ALA A 35 -2.34 15.60 20.83
N GLY A 36 -2.44 15.98 19.56
CA GLY A 36 -2.57 17.36 19.11
C GLY A 36 -2.79 17.35 17.60
N GLY A 37 -3.94 17.86 17.14
CA GLY A 37 -4.43 17.76 15.76
C GLY A 37 -3.34 17.93 14.69
N GLY A 38 -3.25 16.94 13.80
CA GLY A 38 -2.15 16.70 12.85
C GLY A 38 -1.96 17.75 11.76
N ARG A 39 -1.49 18.95 12.14
CA ARG A 39 -1.27 20.07 11.20
C ARG A 39 0.00 19.96 10.33
N GLY A 40 0.68 18.80 10.23
CA GLY A 40 1.97 18.71 9.51
C GLY A 40 2.33 17.41 8.78
N VAL A 41 1.56 16.32 8.91
CA VAL A 41 1.94 15.00 8.37
C VAL A 41 1.06 14.66 7.16
N THR A 42 1.66 14.05 6.13
CA THR A 42 0.94 13.41 5.02
C THR A 42 1.30 11.93 5.02
N PHE A 43 0.30 11.06 5.12
CA PHE A 43 0.48 9.61 5.11
C PHE A 43 -0.30 9.00 3.95
N ARG A 44 0.38 8.17 3.14
CA ARG A 44 -0.09 7.70 1.84
C ARG A 44 -0.17 6.18 1.82
N VAL A 45 -1.39 5.69 1.65
CA VAL A 45 -1.67 4.25 1.58
C VAL A 45 -2.17 3.90 0.19
N VAL A 46 -1.50 2.95 -0.44
CA VAL A 46 -1.98 2.28 -1.65
C VAL A 46 -2.58 0.95 -1.24
N ILE A 47 -3.77 0.62 -1.74
CA ILE A 47 -4.45 -0.65 -1.49
C ILE A 47 -4.58 -1.35 -2.84
N ALA A 48 -3.92 -2.48 -3.00
CA ALA A 48 -3.83 -3.21 -4.26
C ALA A 48 -4.52 -4.56 -4.16
N GLY A 49 -5.39 -4.87 -5.11
CA GLY A 49 -6.10 -6.15 -5.11
C GLY A 49 -6.96 -6.33 -6.34
N VAL A 50 -7.83 -7.33 -6.27
CA VAL A 50 -8.69 -7.74 -7.38
C VAL A 50 -10.13 -7.37 -7.10
N GLY A 51 -10.89 -7.07 -8.16
CA GLY A 51 -12.32 -6.82 -8.07
C GLY A 51 -13.04 -7.91 -7.26
N GLY A 52 -13.70 -7.49 -6.17
CA GLY A 52 -14.40 -8.38 -5.23
C GLY A 52 -13.71 -8.58 -3.88
N GLN A 53 -12.42 -8.24 -3.74
CA GLN A 53 -11.69 -8.39 -2.46
C GLN A 53 -11.92 -7.24 -1.47
N GLY A 54 -12.68 -6.20 -1.85
CA GLY A 54 -13.01 -5.10 -0.94
C GLY A 54 -11.98 -3.98 -0.86
N VAL A 55 -11.12 -3.80 -1.87
CA VAL A 55 -10.13 -2.69 -1.97
C VAL A 55 -10.75 -1.32 -1.62
N LEU A 56 -11.89 -1.01 -2.24
CA LEU A 56 -12.56 0.28 -2.06
C LEU A 56 -13.24 0.41 -0.70
N VAL A 57 -13.73 -0.71 -0.17
CA VAL A 57 -14.31 -0.75 1.17
C VAL A 57 -13.19 -0.46 2.17
N ALA A 58 -12.03 -1.08 2.02
CA ALA A 58 -10.88 -0.80 2.88
C ALA A 58 -10.43 0.66 2.78
N ALA A 59 -10.36 1.23 1.57
CA ALA A 59 -10.00 2.62 1.36
C ALA A 59 -10.98 3.59 2.05
N ARG A 60 -12.29 3.32 1.96
CA ARG A 60 -13.33 4.10 2.66
C ARG A 60 -13.27 3.92 4.18
N VAL A 61 -13.03 2.71 4.68
CA VAL A 61 -12.85 2.44 6.11
C VAL A 61 -11.68 3.24 6.65
N LEU A 62 -10.53 3.18 5.97
CA LEU A 62 -9.33 3.92 6.37
C LEU A 62 -9.54 5.45 6.30
N GLY A 63 -10.20 5.96 5.26
CA GLY A 63 -10.54 7.38 5.15
C GLY A 63 -11.49 7.86 6.26
N SER A 64 -12.49 7.05 6.63
CA SER A 64 -13.38 7.38 7.75
C SER A 64 -12.67 7.29 9.10
N ALA A 65 -11.76 6.33 9.28
CA ALA A 65 -10.94 6.22 10.48
C ALA A 65 -10.09 7.49 10.69
N ALA A 66 -9.44 7.98 9.64
CA ALA A 66 -8.71 9.24 9.68
C ALA A 66 -9.60 10.42 10.12
N ARG A 67 -10.82 10.51 9.58
CA ARG A 67 -11.79 11.54 9.99
C ARG A 67 -12.26 11.40 11.44
N TYR A 68 -12.45 10.17 11.94
CA TYR A 68 -12.76 9.94 13.35
C TYR A 68 -11.61 10.32 14.28
N ALA A 69 -10.40 10.44 13.76
CA ALA A 69 -9.23 10.94 14.47
C ALA A 69 -8.90 12.40 14.16
N ASP A 70 -9.84 13.16 13.59
CA ASP A 70 -9.68 14.58 13.22
C ASP A 70 -8.56 14.86 12.19
N PHE A 71 -8.28 13.89 11.32
CA PHE A 71 -7.44 14.09 10.13
C PHE A 71 -8.30 14.28 8.88
N ASP A 72 -7.83 15.17 8.00
CA ASP A 72 -8.29 15.20 6.61
C ASP A 72 -7.91 13.89 5.90
N ALA A 73 -8.77 13.43 4.99
CA ALA A 73 -8.50 12.25 4.18
C ALA A 73 -9.07 12.40 2.77
N ARG A 74 -8.25 12.07 1.77
CA ARG A 74 -8.63 11.97 0.36
C ARG A 74 -8.56 10.52 -0.06
N VAL A 75 -9.70 9.98 -0.47
CA VAL A 75 -9.82 8.62 -0.98
C VAL A 75 -9.90 8.69 -2.50
N GLY A 76 -9.00 8.00 -3.17
CA GLY A 76 -8.91 7.92 -4.62
C GLY A 76 -9.18 6.51 -5.07
N GLN A 77 -9.62 6.41 -6.31
CA GLN A 77 -9.91 5.13 -6.93
C GLN A 77 -9.41 5.12 -8.36
N LEU A 78 -8.47 4.22 -8.63
CA LEU A 78 -8.06 3.90 -9.99
C LEU A 78 -8.73 2.58 -10.37
N HIS A 79 -9.84 2.71 -11.09
CA HIS A 79 -10.47 1.57 -11.72
C HIS A 79 -9.73 1.31 -13.05
N GLY A 80 -9.14 0.12 -13.21
CA GLY A 80 -9.24 -0.50 -14.52
C GLY A 80 -10.72 -0.86 -14.74
N MET A 81 -11.25 -0.78 -15.95
CA MET A 81 -12.67 -1.06 -16.28
C MET A 81 -13.16 -2.51 -15.95
N ALA A 82 -12.42 -3.28 -15.16
CA ALA A 82 -12.72 -4.66 -14.82
C ALA A 82 -13.62 -4.77 -13.59
N GLN A 83 -14.91 -4.99 -13.81
CA GLN A 83 -15.90 -5.10 -12.73
C GLN A 83 -15.81 -6.41 -11.93
N ARG A 84 -15.10 -7.44 -12.41
CA ARG A 84 -14.82 -8.70 -11.68
C ARG A 84 -13.51 -9.32 -12.18
N GLY A 85 -12.62 -9.72 -11.28
CA GLY A 85 -11.40 -10.46 -11.64
C GLY A 85 -10.26 -9.65 -12.28
N GLY A 86 -10.38 -8.32 -12.38
CA GLY A 86 -9.28 -7.46 -12.82
C GLY A 86 -8.68 -6.63 -11.69
N SER A 87 -7.56 -5.98 -12.02
CA SER A 87 -6.75 -5.15 -11.12
C SER A 87 -7.54 -3.94 -10.62
N VAL A 88 -7.49 -3.72 -9.31
CA VAL A 88 -8.12 -2.60 -8.61
C VAL A 88 -7.09 -1.98 -7.67
N GLU A 89 -6.92 -0.66 -7.80
CA GLU A 89 -6.09 0.13 -6.89
C GLU A 89 -6.95 1.20 -6.21
N GLY A 90 -6.90 1.23 -4.88
CA GLY A 90 -7.42 2.31 -4.05
C GLY A 90 -6.27 3.12 -3.46
N THR A 91 -6.44 4.42 -3.31
CA THR A 91 -5.47 5.28 -2.63
C THR A 91 -6.11 6.03 -1.49
N VAL A 92 -5.38 6.21 -0.40
CA VAL A 92 -5.80 7.04 0.72
C VAL A 92 -4.65 7.95 1.11
N VAL A 93 -4.89 9.26 1.07
CA VAL A 93 -3.94 10.28 1.53
C VAL A 93 -4.54 10.94 2.77
N ILE A 94 -3.86 10.79 3.90
CA ILE A 94 -4.27 11.27 5.22
C ILE A 94 -3.43 12.50 5.59
N GLY A 95 -4.06 13.53 6.14
CA GLY A 95 -3.42 14.80 6.51
C GLY A 95 -3.48 15.85 5.39
N ARG A 96 -2.40 16.63 5.20
CA ARG A 96 -2.39 17.87 4.36
C ARG A 96 -2.49 17.67 2.83
N GLY A 97 -2.92 16.48 2.37
CA GLY A 97 -3.06 16.19 0.94
C GLY A 97 -4.26 16.90 0.28
N SER A 98 -4.02 17.60 -0.82
CA SER A 98 -5.09 18.22 -1.63
C SER A 98 -5.78 17.23 -2.58
N THR A 99 -5.12 16.11 -2.89
CA THR A 99 -5.64 15.06 -3.79
C THR A 99 -5.38 13.68 -3.20
N ALA A 100 -6.01 12.66 -3.79
CA ALA A 100 -5.72 11.26 -3.46
C ALA A 100 -4.62 10.65 -4.36
N PHE A 101 -3.87 11.48 -5.07
CA PHE A 101 -2.78 11.02 -5.93
C PHE A 101 -1.56 10.65 -5.07
N ILE A 102 -0.95 9.51 -5.39
CA ILE A 102 0.30 9.05 -4.77
C ILE A 102 1.28 8.86 -5.93
N GLY A 103 2.38 9.62 -5.93
CA GLY A 103 3.37 9.58 -6.99
C GLY A 103 4.24 8.32 -6.94
N PRO A 104 5.15 8.17 -7.92
CA PRO A 104 6.16 7.11 -7.89
C PRO A 104 7.03 7.22 -6.64
N GLY A 105 7.21 6.11 -5.92
CA GLY A 105 7.99 6.05 -4.68
C GLY A 105 7.39 6.73 -3.44
N ASP A 106 6.19 7.34 -3.54
CA ASP A 106 5.61 8.14 -2.47
C ASP A 106 4.77 7.34 -1.46
N ALA A 107 4.49 6.05 -1.71
CA ALA A 107 3.66 5.27 -0.80
C ALA A 107 4.38 5.04 0.53
N ASP A 108 3.74 5.41 1.64
CA ASP A 108 4.21 5.06 2.99
C ASP A 108 3.83 3.60 3.30
N VAL A 109 2.65 3.17 2.87
CA VAL A 109 2.15 1.80 3.02
C VAL A 109 1.57 1.28 1.70
N VAL A 110 1.85 0.01 1.39
CA VAL A 110 1.08 -0.77 0.42
C VAL A 110 0.34 -1.90 1.14
N LEU A 111 -0.99 -1.86 1.10
CA LEU A 111 -1.88 -2.90 1.59
C LEU A 111 -2.30 -3.82 0.44
N GLY A 112 -1.58 -4.92 0.29
CA GLY A 112 -1.75 -5.93 -0.74
C GLY A 112 -2.78 -7.00 -0.39
N LEU A 113 -3.96 -6.95 -0.99
CA LEU A 113 -4.99 -7.99 -0.84
C LEU A 113 -4.71 -9.20 -1.76
N GLU A 114 -3.83 -9.03 -2.74
CA GLU A 114 -3.46 -10.05 -3.73
C GLU A 114 -1.97 -9.91 -4.10
N PRO A 115 -1.18 -11.01 -4.14
CA PRO A 115 0.27 -10.94 -4.32
C PRO A 115 0.72 -10.24 -5.62
N LEU A 116 0.14 -10.58 -6.77
CA LEU A 116 0.54 -10.01 -8.05
C LEU A 116 0.11 -8.55 -8.17
N GLU A 117 -1.05 -8.19 -7.61
CA GLU A 117 -1.46 -6.78 -7.53
C GLU A 117 -0.53 -5.96 -6.63
N THR A 118 -0.04 -6.56 -5.54
CA THR A 118 1.01 -5.96 -4.71
C THR A 118 2.28 -5.70 -5.51
N GLN A 119 2.71 -6.68 -6.32
CA GLN A 119 3.83 -6.50 -7.24
C GLN A 119 3.57 -5.41 -8.30
N ARG A 120 2.32 -5.24 -8.75
CA ARG A 120 1.97 -4.18 -9.71
C ARG A 120 2.08 -2.77 -9.10
N ALA A 121 1.97 -2.67 -7.77
CA ALA A 121 2.15 -1.41 -7.04
C ALA A 121 3.63 -1.03 -6.83
N LEU A 122 4.61 -1.83 -7.28
CA LEU A 122 6.05 -1.52 -7.15
C LEU A 122 6.44 -0.09 -7.57
N PRO A 123 5.92 0.49 -8.67
CA PRO A 123 6.27 1.86 -9.04
C PRO A 123 5.91 2.91 -7.99
N ARG A 124 4.98 2.62 -7.07
CA ARG A 124 4.57 3.51 -5.98
C ARG A 124 5.44 3.35 -4.72
N MET A 125 6.27 2.32 -4.67
CA MET A 125 7.07 1.97 -3.50
C MET A 125 8.48 2.60 -3.55
N SER A 126 9.03 2.87 -2.38
CA SER A 126 10.44 3.16 -2.15
C SER A 126 11.02 2.18 -1.13
N ASP A 127 12.32 2.31 -0.82
CA ASP A 127 13.00 1.60 0.27
C ASP A 127 12.40 1.88 1.66
N ARG A 128 11.50 2.86 1.76
CA ARG A 128 10.81 3.24 2.99
C ARG A 128 9.40 2.69 3.12
N THR A 129 8.84 2.15 2.05
CA THR A 129 7.45 1.68 2.04
C THR A 129 7.30 0.42 2.88
N GLU A 130 6.30 0.42 3.76
CA GLU A 130 5.83 -0.76 4.48
C GLU A 130 4.86 -1.55 3.59
N VAL A 131 5.14 -2.82 3.34
CA VAL A 131 4.28 -3.68 2.52
C VAL A 131 3.60 -4.71 3.39
N LEU A 132 2.27 -4.71 3.40
CA LEU A 132 1.44 -5.68 4.09
C LEU A 132 0.72 -6.52 3.04
N MET A 133 1.10 -7.77 2.86
CA MET A 133 0.66 -8.58 1.72
C MET A 133 -0.01 -9.89 2.15
N ASN A 134 -1.22 -10.11 1.66
CA ASN A 134 -1.85 -11.43 1.68
C ASN A 134 -1.13 -12.37 0.70
N GLU A 135 -0.85 -13.59 1.14
CA GLU A 135 -0.07 -14.59 0.39
C GLU A 135 -0.89 -15.37 -0.65
N ARG A 136 -2.23 -15.35 -0.57
CA ARG A 136 -3.09 -16.21 -1.41
C ARG A 136 -3.36 -15.61 -2.79
N PRO A 137 -2.90 -16.27 -3.89
CA PRO A 137 -3.26 -15.89 -5.24
C PRO A 137 -4.76 -16.05 -5.51
N VAL A 138 -5.27 -15.28 -6.46
CA VAL A 138 -6.60 -15.51 -7.05
C VAL A 138 -6.49 -15.60 -8.57
N ALA A 139 -7.44 -16.29 -9.20
CA ALA A 139 -7.51 -16.35 -10.66
C ALA A 139 -7.78 -14.95 -11.23
N LEU A 140 -6.80 -14.41 -11.97
CA LEU A 140 -6.88 -13.09 -12.60
C LEU A 140 -7.38 -13.23 -14.03
N ALA A 141 -8.45 -12.52 -14.38
CA ALA A 141 -8.99 -12.54 -15.74
C ALA A 141 -7.92 -12.16 -16.78
N THR A 142 -7.04 -11.22 -16.44
CA THR A 142 -5.95 -10.77 -17.32
C THR A 142 -4.91 -11.84 -17.62
N LEU A 143 -4.68 -12.78 -16.69
CA LEU A 143 -3.74 -13.88 -16.90
C LEU A 143 -4.39 -14.97 -17.73
N THR A 144 -5.61 -15.36 -17.37
CA THR A 144 -6.40 -16.34 -18.11
C THR A 144 -6.58 -15.94 -19.57
N GLN A 145 -6.95 -14.68 -19.84
CA GLN A 145 -7.12 -14.17 -21.19
C GLN A 145 -5.83 -14.15 -22.02
N ARG A 146 -4.67 -14.05 -21.37
CA ARG A 146 -3.36 -14.00 -22.04
C ARG A 146 -2.67 -15.36 -22.09
N GLY A 147 -3.26 -16.41 -21.52
CA GLY A 147 -2.63 -17.73 -21.39
C GLY A 147 -1.33 -17.70 -20.57
N VAL A 148 -1.21 -16.76 -19.62
CA VAL A 148 -0.02 -16.60 -18.78
C VAL A 148 -0.25 -17.26 -17.44
N GLU A 149 0.68 -18.09 -17.01
CA GLU A 149 0.63 -18.71 -15.69
C GLU A 149 0.84 -17.68 -14.57
N TYR A 150 0.21 -17.94 -13.43
CA TYR A 150 0.40 -17.12 -12.24
C TYR A 150 1.81 -17.34 -11.70
N PRO A 151 2.66 -16.30 -11.55
CA PRO A 151 4.02 -16.47 -11.05
C PRO A 151 4.04 -17.05 -9.63
N GLU A 152 5.03 -17.88 -9.32
CA GLU A 152 5.17 -18.41 -7.96
C GLU A 152 5.29 -17.27 -6.92
N LEU A 153 4.68 -17.48 -5.75
CA LEU A 153 4.71 -16.50 -4.66
C LEU A 153 6.14 -16.08 -4.29
N GLY A 154 7.09 -17.01 -4.31
CA GLY A 154 8.51 -16.71 -4.06
C GLY A 154 9.10 -15.71 -5.07
N THR A 155 8.73 -15.82 -6.34
CA THR A 155 9.15 -14.88 -7.40
C THR A 155 8.55 -13.50 -7.18
N ILE A 156 7.28 -13.43 -6.79
CA ILE A 156 6.60 -12.18 -6.44
C ILE A 156 7.28 -11.51 -5.25
N LEU A 157 7.53 -12.26 -4.18
CA LEU A 157 8.20 -11.78 -2.98
C LEU A 157 9.61 -11.26 -3.25
N GLN A 158 10.40 -11.96 -4.08
CA GLN A 158 11.72 -11.49 -4.47
C GLN A 158 11.66 -10.12 -5.17
N ARG A 159 10.68 -9.91 -6.05
CA ARG A 159 10.50 -8.61 -6.73
C ARG A 159 10.09 -7.50 -5.77
N VAL A 160 9.21 -7.78 -4.82
CA VAL A 160 8.80 -6.80 -3.79
C VAL A 160 9.97 -6.46 -2.88
N ARG A 161 10.70 -7.47 -2.39
CA ARG A 161 11.89 -7.28 -1.55
C ARG A 161 13.02 -6.55 -2.26
N GLY A 162 13.12 -6.69 -3.58
CA GLY A 162 14.05 -5.91 -4.39
C GLY A 162 13.82 -4.39 -4.35
N VAL A 163 12.67 -3.91 -3.83
CA VAL A 163 12.38 -2.48 -3.62
C VAL A 163 12.44 -2.09 -2.14
N THR A 164 11.91 -2.93 -1.23
CA THR A 164 11.90 -2.66 0.22
C THR A 164 12.01 -3.96 1.02
N GLU A 165 12.83 -3.97 2.07
CA GLU A 165 12.94 -5.10 3.01
C GLU A 165 11.77 -5.15 4.01
N ARG A 166 10.93 -4.12 4.04
CA ARG A 166 9.85 -3.95 5.03
C ARG A 166 8.57 -4.62 4.57
N VAL A 167 8.60 -5.95 4.52
CA VAL A 167 7.53 -6.78 3.97
C VAL A 167 6.95 -7.69 5.05
N HIS A 168 5.69 -7.46 5.39
CA HIS A 168 4.87 -8.23 6.30
C HIS A 168 3.90 -9.09 5.50
N THR A 169 3.95 -10.41 5.67
CA THR A 169 3.05 -11.33 4.97
C THR A 169 2.26 -12.21 5.91
N LEU A 170 1.07 -12.61 5.45
CA LEU A 170 0.25 -13.62 6.08
C LEU A 170 -0.73 -14.27 5.09
N ASP A 171 -1.26 -15.43 5.46
CA ASP A 171 -2.44 -16.00 4.84
C ASP A 171 -3.72 -15.33 5.38
N ALA A 172 -3.99 -14.11 4.90
CA ALA A 172 -5.14 -13.33 5.34
C ALA A 172 -6.48 -14.00 4.98
N ARG A 173 -6.50 -14.83 3.93
CA ARG A 173 -7.69 -15.57 3.54
C ARG A 173 -8.05 -16.63 4.57
N SER A 174 -7.10 -17.44 5.02
CA SER A 174 -7.37 -18.44 6.04
C SER A 174 -7.76 -17.79 7.38
N ILE A 175 -7.23 -16.61 7.69
CA ILE A 175 -7.66 -15.84 8.87
C ILE A 175 -9.10 -15.33 8.71
N ALA A 176 -9.47 -14.82 7.53
CA ALA A 176 -10.83 -14.39 7.22
C ALA A 176 -11.84 -15.57 7.30
N GLU A 177 -11.45 -16.75 6.82
CA GLU A 177 -12.25 -17.98 6.94
C GLU A 177 -12.46 -18.36 8.41
N ARG A 178 -11.41 -18.30 9.25
CA ARG A 178 -11.52 -18.49 10.70
C ARG A 178 -12.37 -17.44 11.41
N ALA A 179 -12.42 -16.21 10.88
CA ALA A 179 -13.29 -15.16 11.39
C ALA A 179 -14.78 -15.42 11.08
N GLY A 180 -15.06 -16.28 10.09
CA GLY A 180 -16.40 -16.71 9.71
C GLY A 180 -16.76 -16.42 8.25
N SER A 181 -15.93 -15.67 7.51
CA SER A 181 -16.16 -15.48 6.07
C SER A 181 -14.91 -15.03 5.30
N PRO A 182 -14.54 -15.68 4.19
CA PRO A 182 -13.44 -15.23 3.33
C PRO A 182 -13.64 -13.82 2.74
N ARG A 183 -14.88 -13.30 2.77
CA ARG A 183 -15.20 -11.93 2.33
C ARG A 183 -14.66 -10.85 3.27
N THR A 184 -14.19 -11.22 4.46
CA THR A 184 -13.62 -10.28 5.44
C THR A 184 -12.11 -10.09 5.30
N LEU A 185 -11.50 -10.61 4.21
CA LEU A 185 -10.06 -10.50 3.95
C LEU A 185 -9.54 -9.06 4.06
N ASN A 186 -10.26 -8.09 3.49
CA ASN A 186 -9.89 -6.68 3.59
C ASN A 186 -9.89 -6.17 5.04
N VAL A 187 -10.81 -6.65 5.88
CA VAL A 187 -10.90 -6.29 7.29
C VAL A 187 -9.77 -6.92 8.10
N VAL A 188 -9.39 -8.17 7.79
CA VAL A 188 -8.18 -8.80 8.35
C VAL A 188 -6.95 -7.95 8.04
N MET A 189 -6.79 -7.54 6.78
CA MET A 189 -5.64 -6.72 6.36
C MET A 189 -5.64 -5.33 7.04
N LEU A 190 -6.81 -4.71 7.25
CA LEU A 190 -6.91 -3.49 8.05
C LEU A 190 -6.56 -3.71 9.53
N GLY A 191 -6.93 -4.86 10.09
CA GLY A 191 -6.51 -5.29 11.42
C GLY A 191 -4.99 -5.37 11.52
N LEU A 192 -4.36 -6.03 10.56
CA LEU A 192 -2.89 -6.11 10.51
C LEU A 192 -2.24 -4.72 10.48
N LEU A 193 -2.76 -3.82 9.63
CA LEU A 193 -2.26 -2.45 9.54
C LEU A 193 -2.34 -1.71 10.88
N ALA A 194 -3.41 -1.92 11.63
CA ALA A 194 -3.58 -1.37 12.97
C ALA A 194 -2.59 -1.99 13.97
N GLY A 195 -2.41 -3.31 13.95
CA GLY A 195 -1.52 -4.01 14.88
C GLY A 195 -0.03 -3.69 14.69
N LEU A 196 0.38 -3.23 13.50
CA LEU A 196 1.76 -2.80 13.21
C LEU A 196 2.04 -1.33 13.58
N ASP A 197 1.04 -0.59 14.05
CA ASP A 197 1.16 0.80 14.54
C ASP A 197 1.81 1.80 13.54
N PHE A 198 1.53 1.62 12.24
CA PHE A 198 2.06 2.50 11.20
C PHE A 198 1.26 3.79 11.01
N LEU A 199 -0.01 3.78 11.41
CA LEU A 199 -0.96 4.86 11.15
C LEU A 199 -0.59 6.14 11.93
N PRO A 200 -0.91 7.34 11.38
CA PRO A 200 -0.63 8.61 12.04
C PRO A 200 -1.64 8.95 13.15
N PHE A 201 -2.55 8.03 13.48
CA PHE A 201 -3.62 8.21 14.46
C PHE A 201 -3.85 6.95 15.28
N VAL A 202 -4.55 7.10 16.40
CA VAL A 202 -4.82 6.00 17.34
C VAL A 202 -5.67 4.89 16.72
N GLU A 203 -5.30 3.64 17.02
CA GLU A 203 -5.92 2.43 16.50
C GLU A 203 -7.46 2.38 16.66
N ASN A 204 -7.98 2.89 17.78
CA ASN A 204 -9.42 2.88 18.08
C ASN A 204 -10.27 3.54 16.98
N ALA A 205 -9.73 4.50 16.24
CA ALA A 205 -10.44 5.14 15.14
C ALA A 205 -10.69 4.17 13.97
N LEU A 206 -9.75 3.24 13.71
CA LEU A 206 -9.90 2.24 12.65
C LEU A 206 -10.91 1.16 13.04
N ALA A 207 -10.85 0.65 14.27
CA ALA A 207 -11.84 -0.28 14.80
C ALA A 207 -13.26 0.31 14.72
N ARG A 208 -13.43 1.58 15.15
CA ARG A 208 -14.70 2.31 15.02
C ARG A 208 -15.17 2.42 13.57
N ALA A 209 -14.27 2.67 12.63
CA ALA A 209 -14.61 2.76 11.21
C ALA A 209 -15.00 1.41 10.58
N VAL A 210 -14.39 0.31 11.02
CA VAL A 210 -14.80 -1.04 10.64
C VAL A 210 -16.24 -1.27 11.08
N ASP A 211 -16.56 -0.99 12.34
CA ASP A 211 -17.92 -1.17 12.88
C ASP A 211 -18.95 -0.33 12.11
N ALA A 212 -18.69 0.97 11.97
CA ALA A 212 -19.63 1.91 11.36
C ALA A 212 -19.91 1.63 9.88
N GLN A 213 -18.98 1.00 9.15
CA GLN A 213 -19.16 0.65 7.73
C GLN A 213 -19.58 -0.80 7.52
N SER A 214 -19.62 -1.60 8.58
CA SER A 214 -20.08 -2.97 8.50
C SER A 214 -21.60 -3.01 8.39
N PRO A 215 -22.17 -3.75 7.43
CA PRO A 215 -23.59 -4.07 7.46
C PRO A 215 -23.92 -4.75 8.78
N GLU A 216 -25.09 -4.44 9.37
CA GLU A 216 -25.51 -4.93 10.69
C GLU A 216 -25.26 -6.44 10.89
N ARG A 217 -25.69 -7.25 9.92
CA ARG A 217 -25.52 -8.72 9.92
C ARG A 217 -24.06 -9.21 9.87
N LEU A 218 -23.10 -8.35 9.55
CA LEU A 218 -21.68 -8.67 9.39
C LEU A 218 -20.78 -8.00 10.43
N VAL A 219 -21.33 -7.15 11.31
CA VAL A 219 -20.55 -6.38 12.30
C VAL A 219 -19.68 -7.31 13.14
N ASP A 220 -20.25 -8.37 13.72
CA ASP A 220 -19.50 -9.27 14.60
C ASP A 220 -18.41 -10.07 13.87
N ILE A 221 -18.72 -10.51 12.64
CA ILE A 221 -17.73 -11.23 11.79
C ILE A 221 -16.59 -10.28 11.42
N ASN A 222 -16.89 -9.03 11.06
CA ASN A 222 -15.88 -8.03 10.72
C ASN A 222 -15.06 -7.62 11.96
N ARG A 223 -15.66 -7.45 13.12
CA ARG A 223 -14.94 -7.22 14.39
C ARG A 223 -13.96 -8.34 14.68
N ARG A 224 -14.42 -9.59 14.57
CA ARG A 224 -13.56 -10.76 14.75
C ARG A 224 -12.43 -10.79 13.73
N ALA A 225 -12.72 -10.52 12.46
CA ALA A 225 -11.72 -10.46 11.39
C ALA A 225 -10.65 -9.39 11.66
N TYR A 226 -11.09 -8.19 12.07
CA TYR A 226 -10.21 -7.08 12.44
C TYR A 226 -9.29 -7.48 13.60
N GLN A 227 -9.85 -8.04 14.67
CA GLN A 227 -9.09 -8.44 15.85
C GLN A 227 -8.07 -9.54 15.53
N LEU A 228 -8.46 -10.57 14.77
CA LEU A 228 -7.53 -11.62 14.34
C LEU A 228 -6.40 -11.08 13.44
N GLY A 229 -6.72 -10.13 12.56
CA GLY A 229 -5.72 -9.44 11.74
C GLY A 229 -4.72 -8.67 12.60
N ARG A 230 -5.22 -7.93 13.59
CA ARG A 230 -4.40 -7.17 14.54
C ARG A 230 -3.46 -8.05 15.34
N GLU A 231 -3.97 -9.13 15.92
CA GLU A 231 -3.17 -10.10 16.69
C GLU A 231 -2.07 -10.76 15.84
N SER A 232 -2.29 -10.87 14.52
CA SER A 232 -1.31 -11.44 13.61
C SER A 232 -0.08 -10.56 13.41
N ALA A 233 -0.12 -9.27 13.76
CA ALA A 233 1.01 -8.36 13.62
C ALA A 233 2.28 -8.88 14.32
N ALA A 234 2.14 -9.44 15.53
CA ALA A 234 3.24 -10.01 16.30
C ALA A 234 3.89 -11.25 15.65
N GLY A 235 3.15 -11.96 14.80
CA GLY A 235 3.61 -13.17 14.11
C GLY A 235 4.02 -12.96 12.66
N THR A 236 3.83 -11.75 12.11
CA THR A 236 4.29 -11.47 10.75
C THR A 236 5.81 -11.48 10.70
N ARG A 237 6.37 -12.17 9.71
CA ARG A 237 7.83 -12.22 9.50
C ARG A 237 8.31 -10.88 8.95
N GLY A 238 8.48 -9.89 9.83
CA GLY A 238 9.35 -8.76 9.54
C GLY A 238 10.79 -9.27 9.53
N VAL A 239 11.30 -9.66 8.38
CA VAL A 239 12.74 -9.92 8.24
C VAL A 239 13.40 -8.55 8.12
N ALA A 240 13.55 -7.87 9.25
CA ALA A 240 14.48 -6.75 9.34
C ALA A 240 15.88 -7.33 9.11
N GLY A 241 16.58 -6.80 8.11
CA GLY A 241 17.89 -7.27 7.69
C GLY A 241 18.84 -7.51 8.86
N SER A 242 19.37 -8.73 8.91
CA SER A 242 20.67 -9.06 9.51
C SER A 242 21.80 -8.59 8.60
#